data_AF-A0A2A7NMK2-F1
#
_entry.id   AF-A0A2A7NMK2-F1
#
_cell.length_a   1.000
_cell.length_b   1.000
_cell.length_c   1.000
_cell.angle_alpha   90.00
_cell.angle_beta   90.00
_cell.angle_gamma   90.00
#
_symmetry.space_group_name_H-M   'P 1'
#
loop_
_entity.id
_entity.type
_entity.pdbx_description
1 polymer ?
#
loop_
_entity_poly.entity_id
_entity_poly.type
_entity_poly.pdbx_seq_one_letter_code
_entity_poly.pdbx_strand_id
1 'polypeptide(L)'
;MTALAALGLSVALVLGQATGATVHSLVTLVNTVIGIGGGKDATSQRLPLKLNQTLVPPGYTYIGSAYPATLDMTNSIRVGMPVLHEHLTDTLATSSGKILVAGYSEGALLVQQLKRDIARSANPPSPLDLSFLEIATPFIPNGGIYARFPGLFIPGILPGLAIPGMGPA
;
A
#
# COMPACT_ATOMS: atom_id res chain seq x y z
N MET A 1 25.19 -67.50 29.51
CA MET A 1 24.69 -66.55 30.52
C MET A 1 24.38 -65.23 29.82
N THR A 2 23.16 -64.71 30.00
CA THR A 2 22.63 -63.33 29.73
C THR A 2 22.78 -62.76 28.30
N ALA A 3 21.79 -62.68 27.39
CA ALA A 3 20.39 -62.20 27.37
C ALA A 3 20.21 -60.65 27.36
N LEU A 4 19.71 -60.09 26.23
CA LEU A 4 18.60 -59.12 26.02
C LEU A 4 18.70 -58.53 24.57
N ALA A 5 17.86 -58.93 23.59
CA ALA A 5 16.51 -58.42 23.21
C ALA A 5 16.52 -56.96 22.70
N ALA A 6 15.93 -56.54 21.57
CA ALA A 6 14.64 -56.86 20.94
C ALA A 6 14.69 -56.53 19.42
N LEU A 7 14.22 -57.37 18.48
CA LEU A 7 12.84 -57.55 17.98
C LEU A 7 12.07 -56.24 17.74
N GLY A 8 11.81 -55.93 16.46
CA GLY A 8 10.74 -54.99 16.11
C GLY A 8 10.71 -54.51 14.65
N LEU A 9 9.96 -55.23 13.81
CA LEU A 9 9.21 -54.71 12.65
C LEU A 9 9.95 -54.43 11.33
N SER A 10 10.45 -55.48 10.69
CA SER A 10 10.66 -55.53 9.23
C SER A 10 9.39 -55.96 8.48
N VAL A 11 8.26 -55.25 8.58
CA VAL A 11 7.09 -55.46 7.67
C VAL A 11 6.21 -54.21 7.58
N ALA A 12 6.68 -53.14 6.94
CA ALA A 12 5.81 -52.05 6.51
C ALA A 12 6.27 -51.39 5.18
N LEU A 13 7.05 -52.13 4.38
CA LEU A 13 7.44 -51.68 3.03
C LEU A 13 6.41 -52.05 1.95
N VAL A 14 5.26 -52.63 2.33
CA VAL A 14 4.18 -52.99 1.41
C VAL A 14 2.86 -52.65 2.09
N LEU A 15 2.10 -51.74 1.47
CA LEU A 15 0.79 -51.16 1.89
C LEU A 15 0.86 -49.91 2.77
N GLY A 16 1.13 -48.77 2.13
CA GLY A 16 0.98 -47.45 2.73
C GLY A 16 0.81 -46.37 1.66
N GLN A 17 -0.19 -46.51 0.79
CA GLN A 17 -0.67 -45.39 -0.01
C GLN A 17 -1.43 -44.46 0.94
N ALA A 18 -0.71 -43.57 1.61
CA ALA A 18 -1.29 -42.39 2.23
C ALA A 18 -0.72 -41.20 1.45
N THR A 19 -1.55 -40.72 0.52
CA THR A 19 -1.56 -39.39 -0.08
C THR A 19 -0.51 -38.48 0.53
N GLY A 20 0.63 -38.34 -0.15
CA GLY A 20 1.51 -37.22 0.10
C GLY A 20 0.65 -35.98 -0.08
N ALA A 21 0.24 -35.38 1.03
CA ALA A 21 -0.30 -34.05 1.04
C ALA A 21 0.84 -33.17 0.51
N THR A 22 0.85 -32.97 -0.79
CA THR A 22 1.45 -31.79 -1.38
C THR A 22 0.77 -30.63 -0.69
N VAL A 23 1.39 -30.13 0.37
CA VAL A 23 1.20 -28.75 0.78
C VAL A 23 1.81 -27.93 -0.36
N HIS A 24 1.05 -27.81 -1.45
CA HIS A 24 1.15 -26.62 -2.27
C HIS A 24 0.72 -25.51 -1.33
N SER A 25 1.68 -24.89 -0.65
CA SER A 25 1.49 -23.51 -0.23
C SER A 25 1.24 -22.77 -1.54
N LEU A 26 -0.04 -22.64 -1.89
CA LEU A 26 -0.53 -21.73 -2.91
C LEU A 26 -0.26 -20.33 -2.37
N VAL A 27 1.01 -19.91 -2.39
CA VAL A 27 1.34 -18.49 -2.31
C VAL A 27 0.95 -17.94 -3.67
N THR A 28 -0.34 -17.66 -3.82
CA THR A 28 -0.80 -16.83 -4.91
C THR A 28 -0.22 -15.45 -4.66
N LEU A 29 0.56 -14.93 -5.60
CA LEU A 29 1.07 -13.57 -5.54
C LEU A 29 -0.12 -12.61 -5.69
N VAL A 30 -0.69 -12.16 -4.57
CA VAL A 30 -1.81 -11.21 -4.60
C VAL A 30 -1.23 -9.81 -4.67
N ASN A 31 -1.28 -9.21 -5.85
CA ASN A 31 -0.86 -7.82 -5.99
C ASN A 31 -2.00 -6.90 -5.53
N THR A 32 -1.67 -5.80 -4.86
CA THR A 32 -2.65 -4.93 -4.22
C THR A 32 -2.46 -3.49 -4.65
N VAL A 33 -3.56 -2.81 -4.93
CA VAL A 33 -3.61 -1.37 -5.14
C VAL A 33 -4.29 -0.72 -3.94
N ILE A 34 -3.55 0.09 -3.20
CA ILE A 34 -4.09 0.93 -2.13
C ILE A 34 -4.39 2.29 -2.76
N GLY A 35 -5.67 2.64 -2.84
CA GLY A 35 -6.12 3.90 -3.42
C GLY A 35 -6.46 4.94 -2.35
N ILE A 36 -6.09 6.19 -2.61
CA ILE A 36 -6.53 7.36 -1.84
C ILE A 36 -7.15 8.42 -2.76
N GLY A 37 -8.43 8.68 -2.54
CA GLY A 37 -9.26 9.56 -3.36
C GLY A 37 -8.85 11.02 -3.26
N GLY A 38 -9.27 11.85 -4.21
CA GLY A 38 -9.19 13.30 -4.12
C GLY A 38 -10.40 13.89 -3.40
N GLY A 39 -10.50 15.22 -3.39
CA GLY A 39 -11.64 15.91 -2.78
C GLY A 39 -13.00 15.37 -3.26
N LYS A 40 -13.92 15.20 -2.32
CA LYS A 40 -15.27 14.61 -2.48
C LYS A 40 -15.29 13.13 -2.86
N ASP A 41 -14.20 12.39 -2.65
CA ASP A 41 -14.09 10.94 -2.89
C ASP A 41 -13.66 10.22 -1.60
N ALA A 42 -14.49 10.34 -0.56
CA ALA A 42 -14.19 9.88 0.80
C ALA A 42 -13.93 8.38 0.93
N THR A 43 -14.43 7.56 0.00
CA THR A 43 -14.23 6.11 -0.04
C THR A 43 -13.20 5.68 -1.09
N SER A 44 -12.56 6.63 -1.76
CA SER A 44 -11.57 6.40 -2.82
C SER A 44 -12.11 5.58 -4.01
N GLN A 45 -13.43 5.49 -4.20
CA GLN A 45 -14.01 4.60 -5.22
C GLN A 45 -13.84 5.11 -6.65
N ARG A 46 -13.53 6.40 -6.84
CA ARG A 46 -13.37 6.98 -8.19
C ARG A 46 -11.99 6.74 -8.79
N LEU A 47 -11.00 6.31 -8.00
CA LEU A 47 -9.63 6.13 -8.48
C LEU A 47 -9.52 5.14 -9.64
N PRO A 48 -10.12 3.93 -9.57
CA PRO A 48 -10.07 2.98 -10.69
C PRO A 48 -10.65 3.57 -11.98
N LEU A 49 -11.68 4.41 -11.88
CA LEU A 49 -12.31 5.05 -13.03
C LEU A 49 -11.43 6.14 -13.68
N LYS A 50 -10.48 6.74 -12.95
CA LYS A 50 -9.61 7.81 -13.48
C LYS A 50 -8.68 7.34 -14.60
N LEU A 51 -8.35 6.05 -14.63
CA LEU A 51 -7.53 5.44 -15.68
C LEU A 51 -8.32 4.38 -16.45
N ASN A 52 -9.62 4.62 -16.70
CA ASN A 52 -10.46 3.68 -17.45
C ASN A 52 -10.37 2.23 -16.93
N GLN A 53 -10.36 2.07 -15.60
CA GLN A 53 -10.23 0.80 -14.88
C GLN A 53 -8.87 0.09 -15.01
N THR A 54 -7.87 0.65 -15.69
CA THR A 54 -6.55 0.03 -15.83
C THR A 54 -5.67 0.19 -14.59
N LEU A 55 -6.08 1.01 -13.62
CA LEU A 55 -5.38 1.18 -12.35
C LEU A 55 -5.26 -0.14 -11.57
N VAL A 56 -6.28 -0.98 -11.68
CA VAL A 56 -6.36 -2.27 -10.99
C VAL A 56 -6.34 -3.35 -12.07
N PRO A 57 -5.17 -3.86 -12.45
CA PRO A 57 -5.06 -4.92 -13.44
C PRO A 57 -5.84 -6.17 -13.01
N PRO A 58 -6.24 -7.04 -13.96
CA PRO A 58 -6.83 -8.32 -13.63
C PRO A 58 -5.96 -9.12 -12.64
N GLY A 59 -6.58 -9.64 -11.57
CA GLY A 59 -5.90 -10.38 -10.51
C GLY A 59 -5.34 -9.54 -9.36
N TYR A 60 -5.48 -8.21 -9.41
CA TYR A 60 -5.11 -7.33 -8.30
C TYR A 60 -6.31 -7.05 -7.39
N THR A 61 -6.05 -6.88 -6.10
CA THR A 61 -7.04 -6.43 -5.12
C THR A 61 -7.00 -4.91 -5.00
N TYR A 62 -8.15 -4.25 -4.89
CA TYR A 62 -8.24 -2.81 -4.63
C TYR A 62 -8.69 -2.52 -3.20
N ILE A 63 -7.94 -1.69 -2.48
CA ILE A 63 -8.26 -1.22 -1.14
C ILE A 63 -8.43 0.30 -1.19
N GLY A 64 -9.66 0.78 -1.04
CA GLY A 64 -9.95 2.22 -0.99
C GLY A 64 -9.81 2.76 0.42
N SER A 65 -8.90 3.70 0.62
CA SER A 65 -8.66 4.34 1.92
C SER A 65 -9.78 5.31 2.24
N ALA A 66 -10.51 5.08 3.33
CA ALA A 66 -11.59 5.95 3.74
C ALA A 66 -11.07 7.16 4.53
N TYR A 67 -11.41 8.38 4.11
CA TYR A 67 -11.01 9.61 4.80
C TYR A 67 -11.97 10.76 4.49
N PRO A 68 -11.93 11.90 5.21
CA PRO A 68 -12.90 12.97 5.01
C PRO A 68 -12.99 13.53 3.58
N ALA A 69 -11.87 13.66 2.86
CA ALA A 69 -11.81 14.19 1.50
C ALA A 69 -12.58 15.51 1.30
N THR A 70 -12.49 16.41 2.27
CA THR A 70 -13.21 17.69 2.27
C THR A 70 -12.28 18.86 1.94
N LEU A 71 -12.86 20.06 1.72
CA LEU A 71 -12.09 21.29 1.54
C LEU A 71 -11.27 21.67 2.78
N ASP A 72 -11.61 21.18 3.98
CA ASP A 72 -10.69 21.24 5.10
C ASP A 72 -9.58 20.18 4.93
N MET A 73 -8.67 20.46 4.00
CA MET A 73 -7.58 19.55 3.63
C MET A 73 -6.65 19.25 4.81
N THR A 74 -6.44 20.19 5.72
CA THR A 74 -5.62 19.95 6.93
C THR A 74 -6.24 18.84 7.76
N ASN A 75 -7.54 18.91 8.03
CA ASN A 75 -8.26 17.87 8.74
C ASN A 75 -8.29 16.55 7.96
N SER A 76 -8.56 16.61 6.65
CA SER A 76 -8.57 15.43 5.79
C SER A 76 -7.22 14.70 5.79
N ILE A 77 -6.10 15.41 5.65
CA ILE A 77 -4.76 14.83 5.67
C ILE A 77 -4.45 14.25 7.05
N ARG A 78 -4.74 14.99 8.13
CA ARG A 78 -4.52 14.55 9.51
C ARG A 78 -5.26 13.24 9.81
N VAL A 79 -6.50 13.08 9.33
CA VAL A 79 -7.31 11.88 9.53
C VAL A 79 -6.91 10.76 8.56
N GLY A 80 -6.59 11.09 7.31
CA GLY A 80 -6.31 10.09 6.28
C GLY A 80 -4.92 9.48 6.37
N MET A 81 -3.90 10.18 6.90
CA MET A 81 -2.54 9.64 6.98
C MET A 81 -2.43 8.37 7.85
N PRO A 82 -3.01 8.31 9.08
CA PRO A 82 -3.03 7.08 9.85
C PRO A 82 -3.71 5.91 9.12
N VAL A 83 -4.84 6.16 8.46
CA VAL A 83 -5.58 5.13 7.69
C VAL A 83 -4.72 4.58 6.55
N LEU A 84 -4.03 5.47 5.83
CA LEU A 84 -3.17 5.06 4.72
C LEU A 84 -1.94 4.26 5.20
N HIS A 85 -1.35 4.64 6.34
CA HIS A 85 -0.26 3.88 6.97
C HIS A 85 -0.72 2.50 7.45
N GLU A 86 -1.92 2.41 8.04
CA GLU A 86 -2.52 1.14 8.47
C GLU A 86 -2.73 0.20 7.28
N HIS A 87 -3.38 0.66 6.21
CA HIS A 87 -3.56 -0.16 5.00
C HIS A 87 -2.25 -0.64 4.39
N LEU A 88 -1.21 0.21 4.35
CA LEU A 88 0.09 -0.23 3.86
C LEU A 88 0.70 -1.29 4.77
N THR A 89 0.66 -1.07 6.09
CA THR A 89 1.23 -1.99 7.09
C THR A 89 0.53 -3.34 7.05
N ASP A 90 -0.79 -3.36 7.03
CA ASP A 90 -1.60 -4.57 6.94
C ASP A 90 -1.35 -5.32 5.63
N THR A 91 -1.27 -4.59 4.50
CA THR A 91 -0.99 -5.20 3.21
C THR A 91 0.41 -5.80 3.15
N LEU A 92 1.42 -5.13 3.71
CA LEU A 92 2.78 -5.66 3.82
C LEU A 92 2.87 -6.90 4.71
N ALA A 93 2.04 -6.97 5.76
CA ALA A 93 2.00 -8.12 6.66
C ALA A 93 1.26 -9.34 6.07
N THR A 94 0.29 -9.10 5.19
CA THR A 94 -0.63 -10.15 4.68
C THR A 94 -0.42 -10.53 3.23
N SER A 95 0.24 -9.69 2.43
CA SER A 95 0.51 -9.94 1.02
C SER A 95 1.99 -10.21 0.76
N SER A 96 2.26 -11.22 -0.09
CA SER A 96 3.59 -11.48 -0.66
C SER A 96 3.78 -10.81 -2.03
N GLY A 97 2.76 -10.11 -2.53
CA GLY A 97 2.72 -9.51 -3.87
C GLY A 97 3.18 -8.05 -3.93
N LYS A 98 3.12 -7.49 -5.14
CA LYS A 98 3.47 -6.07 -5.38
C LYS A 98 2.36 -5.16 -4.88
N ILE A 99 2.75 -4.09 -4.19
CA ILE A 99 1.86 -3.07 -3.68
C ILE A 99 2.03 -1.79 -4.52
N LEU A 100 0.92 -1.27 -5.05
CA LEU A 100 0.86 0.04 -5.65
C LEU A 100 0.05 0.96 -4.73
N VAL A 101 0.65 2.04 -4.24
CA VAL A 101 -0.09 3.10 -3.57
C VAL A 101 -0.39 4.21 -4.58
N ALA A 102 -1.67 4.43 -4.86
CA ALA A 102 -2.13 5.38 -5.86
C ALA A 102 -2.99 6.48 -5.24
N GLY A 103 -2.74 7.73 -5.61
CA GLY A 103 -3.50 8.89 -5.12
C GLY A 103 -3.76 9.91 -6.22
N TYR A 104 -4.87 10.66 -6.12
CA TYR A 104 -5.13 11.77 -7.03
C TYR A 104 -5.57 13.06 -6.32
N SER A 105 -5.19 14.21 -6.88
CA SER A 105 -5.53 15.53 -6.34
C SER A 105 -5.13 15.64 -4.85
N GLU A 106 -6.06 15.88 -3.93
CA GLU A 106 -5.83 15.86 -2.48
C GLU A 106 -5.16 14.56 -2.00
N GLY A 107 -5.60 13.40 -2.50
CA GLY A 107 -5.02 12.10 -2.15
C GLY A 107 -3.54 11.98 -2.53
N ALA A 108 -3.11 12.67 -3.60
CA ALA A 108 -1.69 12.71 -3.96
C ALA A 108 -0.83 13.45 -2.92
N LEU A 109 -1.42 14.33 -2.10
CA LEU A 109 -0.71 14.94 -0.97
C LEU A 109 -0.37 13.90 0.11
N LEU A 110 -1.30 12.98 0.39
CA LEU A 110 -1.10 11.89 1.35
C LEU A 110 -0.08 10.87 0.81
N VAL A 111 -0.15 10.52 -0.48
CA VAL A 111 0.85 9.64 -1.11
C VAL A 111 2.24 10.24 -1.04
N GLN A 112 2.40 11.54 -1.31
CA GLN A 112 3.69 12.20 -1.21
C GLN A 112 4.21 12.23 0.23
N GLN A 113 3.32 12.45 1.23
CA GLN A 113 3.73 12.35 2.63
C GLN A 113 4.18 10.93 2.97
N LEU A 114 3.42 9.90 2.59
CA LEU A 114 3.76 8.51 2.83
C LEU A 114 5.13 8.15 2.23
N LYS A 115 5.39 8.57 0.98
CA LYS A 115 6.70 8.38 0.33
C LYS A 115 7.84 8.97 1.17
N ARG A 116 7.64 10.18 1.73
CA ARG A 116 8.63 10.82 2.60
C ARG A 116 8.78 10.11 3.94
N ASP A 117 7.68 9.64 4.54
CA ASP A 117 7.71 8.89 5.79
C ASP A 117 8.49 7.59 5.62
N ILE A 118 8.27 6.88 4.50
CA ILE A 118 8.99 5.65 4.16
C ILE A 118 10.47 5.92 3.90
N ALA A 119 10.81 6.99 3.16
CA ALA A 119 12.20 7.36 2.93
C ALA A 119 12.97 7.70 4.23
N ARG A 120 12.27 8.07 5.30
CA ARG A 120 12.82 8.32 6.64
C ARG A 120 12.70 7.14 7.60
N SER A 121 12.02 6.06 7.18
CA SER A 121 11.86 4.86 8.00
C SER A 121 13.20 4.18 8.22
N ALA A 122 13.42 3.63 9.41
CA ALA A 122 14.60 2.81 9.70
C ALA A 122 14.61 1.51 8.88
N ASN A 123 13.43 0.98 8.56
CA ASN A 123 13.23 -0.26 7.80
C ASN A 123 12.21 -0.02 6.69
N PRO A 124 12.60 0.66 5.59
CA PRO A 124 11.69 0.90 4.48
C PRO A 124 11.36 -0.42 3.75
N PRO A 125 10.14 -0.57 3.20
CA PRO A 125 9.83 -1.68 2.30
C PRO A 125 10.77 -1.69 1.10
N SER A 126 11.03 -2.89 0.55
CA SER A 126 11.82 -3.05 -0.66
C SER A 126 11.24 -2.21 -1.81
N PRO A 127 12.05 -1.43 -2.55
CA PRO A 127 11.59 -0.70 -3.73
C PRO A 127 11.04 -1.60 -4.83
N LEU A 128 11.39 -2.89 -4.80
CA LEU A 128 10.81 -3.86 -5.73
C LEU A 128 9.36 -4.17 -5.37
N ASP A 129 8.95 -4.07 -4.10
CA ASP A 129 7.65 -4.53 -3.61
C ASP A 129 6.63 -3.40 -3.47
N LEU A 130 7.08 -2.14 -3.44
CA LEU A 130 6.24 -0.96 -3.27
C LEU A 130 6.47 0.05 -4.39
N SER A 131 5.40 0.43 -5.09
CA SER A 131 5.38 1.46 -6.12
C SER A 131 4.35 2.54 -5.82
N PHE A 132 4.53 3.72 -6.41
CA PHE A 132 3.66 4.88 -6.19
C PHE A 132 3.14 5.45 -7.50
N LEU A 133 1.87 5.88 -7.50
CA LEU A 133 1.26 6.60 -8.61
C LEU A 133 0.53 7.84 -8.07
N GLU A 134 0.86 9.00 -8.62
CA GLU A 134 0.29 10.28 -8.19
C GLU A 134 -0.32 11.01 -9.39
N ILE A 135 -1.64 11.15 -9.39
CA ILE A 135 -2.41 11.76 -10.50
C ILE A 135 -2.80 13.19 -10.10
N ALA A 136 -2.60 14.16 -11.00
CA ALA A 136 -2.87 15.58 -10.71
C ALA A 136 -2.15 16.06 -9.42
N THR A 137 -0.92 15.58 -9.20
CA THR A 137 -0.10 15.96 -8.06
C THR A 137 0.51 17.36 -8.25
N PRO A 138 0.55 18.18 -7.19
CA PRO A 138 1.26 19.45 -7.24
C PRO A 138 2.79 19.32 -7.11
N PHE A 139 3.35 18.09 -7.06
CA PHE A 139 4.76 17.81 -6.74
C PHE A 139 5.60 17.17 -7.89
N ILE A 140 5.18 17.31 -9.15
CA ILE A 140 5.88 16.72 -10.32
C ILE A 140 7.37 17.17 -10.42
N PRO A 141 8.30 16.30 -10.88
CA PRO A 141 9.69 16.68 -11.16
C PRO A 141 9.71 17.85 -12.15
N ASN A 142 10.50 18.89 -11.86
CA ASN A 142 10.34 20.29 -12.35
C ASN A 142 9.38 21.18 -11.54
N GLY A 143 9.15 20.80 -10.28
CA GLY A 143 8.65 21.70 -9.26
C GLY A 143 7.14 21.80 -9.09
N GLY A 144 6.33 21.15 -9.92
CA GLY A 144 4.86 21.27 -9.88
C GLY A 144 4.36 22.70 -9.61
N ILE A 145 3.19 22.88 -9.01
CA ILE A 145 2.70 24.25 -8.75
C ILE A 145 3.44 24.91 -7.58
N TYR A 146 3.89 24.13 -6.59
CA TYR A 146 4.52 24.67 -5.37
C TYR A 146 5.95 25.18 -5.56
N ALA A 147 6.75 24.54 -6.41
CA ALA A 147 8.08 25.05 -6.75
C ALA A 147 8.06 26.02 -7.94
N ARG A 148 6.99 26.09 -8.75
CA ARG A 148 6.80 27.15 -9.74
C ARG A 148 6.28 28.46 -9.14
N PHE A 149 5.44 28.37 -8.11
CA PHE A 149 4.91 29.52 -7.38
C PHE A 149 5.18 29.36 -5.88
N PRO A 150 6.42 29.62 -5.42
CA PRO A 150 6.75 29.63 -4.00
C PRO A 150 5.82 30.61 -3.27
N GLY A 151 5.04 30.10 -2.31
CA GLY A 151 4.08 30.90 -1.55
C GLY A 151 2.66 30.95 -2.13
N LEU A 152 2.33 30.23 -3.21
CA LEU A 152 0.94 30.04 -3.60
C LEU A 152 0.26 29.06 -2.63
N PHE A 153 -0.69 29.58 -1.86
CA PHE A 153 -1.63 28.81 -1.05
C PHE A 153 -3.05 29.23 -1.42
N ILE A 154 -3.94 28.24 -1.59
CA ILE A 154 -5.37 28.49 -1.71
C ILE A 154 -5.98 27.94 -0.41
N PRO A 155 -6.41 28.81 0.53
CA PRO A 155 -7.02 28.36 1.77
C PRO A 155 -8.15 27.36 1.49
N GLY A 156 -8.02 26.14 2.03
CA GLY A 156 -8.99 25.05 1.85
C GLY A 156 -8.94 24.31 0.50
N ILE A 157 -7.95 24.56 -0.37
CA ILE A 157 -7.83 23.87 -1.68
C ILE A 157 -6.39 23.47 -1.99
N LEU A 158 -5.42 24.29 -1.61
CA LEU A 158 -3.99 24.04 -1.75
C LEU A 158 -3.32 24.55 -0.47
N PRO A 159 -3.14 23.69 0.54
CA PRO A 159 -2.40 24.07 1.72
C PRO A 159 -0.98 24.45 1.28
N GLY A 160 -0.51 25.63 1.67
CA GLY A 160 0.87 26.05 1.38
C GLY A 160 1.89 25.05 1.94
N LEU A 161 3.17 25.29 1.68
CA LEU A 161 4.33 24.53 2.19
C LEU A 161 4.37 24.32 3.73
N ALA A 162 3.34 24.75 4.47
CA ALA A 162 3.18 24.74 5.91
C ALA A 162 2.09 23.76 6.40
N ILE A 163 1.89 22.61 5.73
CA ILE A 163 1.26 21.48 6.44
C ILE A 163 2.28 20.98 7.47
N PRO A 164 1.95 20.92 8.77
CA PRO A 164 2.84 20.37 9.78
C PRO A 164 3.33 18.97 9.35
N GLY A 165 4.63 18.81 9.12
CA GLY A 165 5.25 17.56 8.65
C GLY A 165 5.63 17.51 7.15
N MET A 166 5.24 18.51 6.35
CA MET A 166 5.56 18.64 4.91
C MET A 166 6.63 19.70 4.61
N GLY A 167 7.71 19.76 5.39
CA GLY A 167 8.84 20.66 5.11
C GLY A 167 9.48 20.42 3.73
N PRO A 168 10.33 21.36 3.26
CA PRO A 168 10.97 21.27 1.95
C PRO A 168 11.75 19.94 1.80
N ALA A 169 11.77 19.45 0.55
CA ALA A 169 12.46 18.23 0.14
C ALA A 169 13.98 18.31 0.32
#